data_AF-A0A2E3FA84-F1
#
_entry.id   AF-A0A2E3FA84-F1
#
_cell.length_a   1.000
_cell.length_b   1.000
_cell.length_c   1.000
_cell.angle_alpha   90.00
_cell.angle_beta   90.00
_cell.angle_gamma   90.00
#
_symmetry.space_group_name_H-M   'P 1'
#
loop_
_entity.id
_entity.type
_entity.pdbx_description
1 polymer ?
#
loop_
_entity_poly.entity_id
_entity_poly.type
_entity_poly.pdbx_seq_one_letter_code
_entity_poly.pdbx_strand_id
1 'polypeptide(L)'
;MVVLSWGSVAFASSCQPPVPPWMPTNADDVRADADLLRRDAETYFADVEQYFRCLDQQRREVFEQARAASEDYARVLEALKND
;
A
#
# COMPACT_ATOMS: atom_id res chain seq x y z
N MET A 1 40.21 7.54 2.19
CA MET A 1 39.41 6.49 2.86
C MET A 1 38.02 6.53 2.24
N VAL A 2 37.72 5.61 1.33
CA VAL A 2 36.40 5.54 0.69
C VAL A 2 35.51 4.73 1.63
N VAL A 3 34.59 5.39 2.32
CA VAL A 3 33.59 4.70 3.15
C VAL A 3 32.48 4.23 2.22
N LEU A 4 32.56 2.98 1.78
CA LEU A 4 31.45 2.31 1.10
C LEU A 4 30.38 2.02 2.15
N SER A 5 29.44 2.95 2.30
CA SER A 5 28.21 2.72 3.06
C SER A 5 27.42 1.63 2.33
N TRP A 6 27.32 0.45 2.95
CA TRP A 6 26.32 -0.54 2.58
C TRP A 6 24.95 0.02 2.99
N GLY A 7 24.32 0.74 2.07
CA GLY A 7 22.90 1.03 2.18
C GLY A 7 22.16 -0.30 2.23
N SER A 8 21.54 -0.60 3.37
CA SER A 8 20.57 -1.67 3.45
C SER A 8 19.50 -1.39 2.40
N VAL A 9 19.34 -2.29 1.43
CA VAL A 9 18.16 -2.28 0.57
C VAL A 9 16.99 -2.63 1.47
N ALA A 10 16.33 -1.60 2.01
CA ALA A 10 14.99 -1.76 2.54
C ALA A 10 14.13 -2.11 1.33
N PHE A 11 13.84 -3.40 1.15
CA PHE A 11 12.70 -3.79 0.33
C PHE A 11 11.50 -3.21 1.05
N ALA A 12 11.06 -2.01 0.65
CA ALA A 12 9.75 -1.53 1.01
C ALA A 12 8.79 -2.61 0.50
N SER A 13 8.21 -3.39 1.42
CA SER A 13 7.18 -4.34 1.08
C SER A 13 6.08 -3.54 0.38
N SER A 14 6.01 -3.60 -0.94
CA SER A 14 4.96 -2.91 -1.68
C SER A 14 3.63 -3.47 -1.21
N CYS A 15 2.65 -2.61 -0.95
CA CYS A 15 1.32 -3.05 -0.59
C CYS A 15 0.77 -3.93 -1.73
N GLN A 16 0.64 -5.23 -1.48
CA GLN A 16 0.20 -6.18 -2.49
C GLN A 16 -1.33 -6.33 -2.39
N PRO A 17 -2.08 -6.04 -3.47
CA PRO A 17 -3.52 -6.27 -3.46
C PRO A 17 -3.83 -7.77 -3.35
N PRO A 18 -4.83 -8.16 -2.53
CA PRO A 18 -5.28 -9.54 -2.47
C PRO A 18 -6.03 -9.92 -3.75
N VAL A 19 -5.91 -11.18 -4.16
CA VAL A 19 -6.63 -11.73 -5.31
C VAL A 19 -7.99 -12.23 -4.83
N PRO A 20 -9.11 -11.80 -5.45
CA PRO A 20 -10.42 -12.34 -5.13
C PRO A 20 -10.45 -13.87 -5.29
N PRO A 21 -11.03 -14.61 -4.33
CA PRO A 21 -11.19 -16.05 -4.48
C PRO A 21 -12.15 -16.36 -5.64
N TRP A 22 -12.04 -17.58 -6.16
CA TRP A 22 -13.00 -18.08 -7.15
C TRP A 22 -14.38 -18.22 -6.51
N MET A 23 -15.44 -17.90 -7.26
CA MET A 23 -16.82 -18.02 -6.80
C MET A 23 -17.65 -18.89 -7.77
N PRO A 24 -18.22 -20.01 -7.31
CA PRO A 24 -19.14 -20.81 -8.12
C PRO A 24 -20.45 -20.06 -8.39
N THR A 25 -21.03 -20.29 -9.57
CA THR A 25 -22.34 -19.72 -9.97
C THR A 25 -23.49 -20.72 -9.82
N ASN A 26 -23.18 -22.02 -9.75
CA ASN A 26 -24.14 -23.09 -9.53
C ASN A 26 -24.45 -23.24 -8.03
N ALA A 27 -25.74 -23.30 -7.67
CA ALA A 27 -26.19 -23.45 -6.29
C ALA A 27 -25.79 -24.79 -5.66
N ASP A 28 -25.63 -25.86 -6.45
CA ASP A 28 -25.17 -27.15 -5.92
C ASP A 28 -23.70 -27.08 -5.49
N ASP A 29 -22.85 -26.46 -6.31
CA ASP A 29 -21.44 -26.25 -5.99
C ASP A 29 -21.28 -25.32 -4.79
N VAL A 30 -22.09 -24.24 -4.70
CA VAL A 30 -22.12 -23.36 -3.53
C VAL A 30 -22.46 -24.12 -2.24
N ARG A 31 -23.41 -25.07 -2.29
CA ARG A 31 -23.79 -25.88 -1.13
C ARG A 31 -22.74 -26.91 -0.77
N ALA A 32 -22.14 -27.55 -1.78
CA ALA A 32 -21.09 -28.54 -1.61
C ALA A 32 -19.85 -27.92 -0.94
N ASP A 33 -19.49 -26.70 -1.34
CA ASP A 33 -18.26 -26.04 -0.91
C ASP A 33 -18.50 -24.93 0.14
N ALA A 34 -19.68 -24.88 0.77
CA ALA A 34 -20.09 -23.76 1.62
C ALA A 34 -19.07 -23.40 2.72
N ASP A 35 -18.45 -24.40 3.36
CA ASP A 35 -17.45 -24.16 4.40
C ASP A 35 -16.12 -23.64 3.84
N LEU A 36 -15.73 -24.06 2.64
CA LEU A 36 -14.56 -23.53 1.94
C LEU A 36 -14.81 -22.07 1.56
N LEU A 37 -15.95 -21.77 0.94
CA LEU A 37 -16.32 -20.42 0.53
C LEU A 37 -16.39 -19.45 1.72
N ARG A 38 -16.86 -19.90 2.89
CA ARG A 38 -16.84 -19.08 4.12
C ARG A 38 -15.42 -18.73 4.55
N ARG A 39 -14.52 -19.71 4.59
CA ARG A 39 -13.11 -19.47 4.97
C ARG A 39 -12.37 -18.61 3.96
N ASP A 40 -12.65 -18.80 2.68
CA ASP A 40 -12.07 -17.98 1.61
C ASP A 40 -12.52 -16.53 1.74
N ALA A 41 -13.80 -16.29 2.07
CA ALA A 41 -14.30 -14.95 2.34
C ALA A 41 -13.61 -14.32 3.57
N GLU A 42 -13.53 -15.04 4.68
CA GLU A 42 -12.86 -14.57 5.91
C GLU A 42 -11.40 -14.19 5.63
N THR A 43 -10.67 -15.06 4.93
CA THR A 43 -9.26 -14.85 4.57
C THR A 43 -9.11 -13.65 3.63
N TYR A 44 -9.90 -13.61 2.55
CA TYR A 44 -9.83 -12.53 1.57
C TYR A 44 -10.08 -11.16 2.19
N PHE A 45 -11.10 -11.02 3.04
CA PHE A 45 -11.42 -9.74 3.64
C PHE A 45 -10.40 -9.33 4.73
N ALA A 46 -9.82 -10.28 5.47
CA ALA A 46 -8.70 -9.99 6.37
C ALA A 46 -7.49 -9.43 5.59
N ASP A 47 -7.17 -10.02 4.44
CA ASP A 47 -6.09 -9.56 3.56
C ASP A 47 -6.41 -8.18 2.95
N VAL A 48 -7.66 -7.91 2.56
CA VAL A 48 -8.11 -6.59 2.08
C VAL A 48 -7.89 -5.52 3.15
N GLU A 49 -8.24 -5.80 4.40
CA GLU A 49 -7.98 -4.85 5.49
C GLU A 49 -6.49 -4.60 5.71
N GLN A 50 -5.66 -5.64 5.66
CA GLN A 50 -4.21 -5.50 5.77
C GLN A 50 -3.64 -4.66 4.63
N TYR A 51 -4.12 -4.88 3.41
CA TYR A 51 -3.73 -4.11 2.23
C TYR A 51 -4.08 -2.62 2.40
N PHE A 52 -5.29 -2.29 2.86
CA PHE A 52 -5.67 -0.90 3.13
C PHE A 52 -4.84 -0.25 4.23
N ARG A 53 -4.55 -0.97 5.32
CA ARG A 53 -3.64 -0.46 6.36
C ARG A 53 -2.26 -0.11 5.81
N CYS A 54 -1.73 -0.93 4.90
CA CYS A 54 -0.47 -0.66 4.21
C CYS A 54 -0.57 0.59 3.33
N LEU A 55 -1.61 0.69 2.49
CA LEU A 55 -1.80 1.86 1.61
C LEU A 55 -1.94 3.16 2.39
N ASP A 56 -2.65 3.13 3.51
CA ASP A 56 -2.80 4.29 4.38
C ASP A 56 -1.46 4.73 4.99
N GLN A 57 -0.57 3.79 5.30
CA GLN A 57 0.79 4.12 5.72
C GLN A 57 1.57 4.81 4.61
N GLN A 58 1.60 4.22 3.42
CA GLN A 58 2.28 4.79 2.26
C GLN A 58 1.73 6.19 1.92
N ARG A 59 0.41 6.37 1.99
CA ARG A 59 -0.24 7.66 1.79
C ARG A 59 0.24 8.71 2.80
N ARG A 60 0.34 8.36 4.09
CA ARG A 60 0.86 9.27 5.12
C ARG A 60 2.31 9.66 4.85
N GLU A 61 3.15 8.69 4.52
CA GLU A 61 4.57 8.92 4.23
C GLU A 61 4.78 9.85 3.03
N VAL A 62 4.04 9.63 1.93
CA VAL A 62 4.09 10.49 0.75
C VAL A 62 3.51 11.88 1.03
N PHE A 63 2.48 11.98 1.86
CA PHE A 63 1.90 13.26 2.23
C PHE A 63 2.90 14.17 2.95
N GLU A 64 3.66 13.63 3.91
CA GLU A 64 4.71 14.39 4.61
C GLU A 64 5.85 14.80 3.67
N GLN A 65 6.24 13.92 2.73
CA GLN A 65 7.23 14.27 1.70
C GLN A 65 6.74 15.43 0.81
N ALA A 66 5.49 15.37 0.35
CA ALA A 66 4.91 16.42 -0.47
C ALA A 66 4.78 17.74 0.30
N ARG A 67 4.47 17.68 1.60
CA ARG A 67 4.44 18.85 2.48
C ARG A 67 5.83 19.51 2.55
N ALA A 68 6.87 18.74 2.87
CA ALA A 68 8.23 19.25 2.97
C ALA A 68 8.70 19.88 1.64
N ALA A 69 8.47 19.18 0.52
CA ALA A 69 8.81 19.68 -0.80
C ALA A 69 8.08 20.99 -1.12
N SER A 70 6.80 21.11 -0.72
CA SER A 70 6.03 22.34 -0.93
C SER A 70 6.62 23.53 -0.17
N GLU A 71 7.06 23.32 1.07
CA GLU A 71 7.73 24.35 1.87
C GLU A 71 9.07 24.78 1.24
N ASP A 72 9.82 23.82 0.68
CA ASP A 72 11.08 24.09 -0.03
C ASP A 72 10.84 24.92 -1.31
N TYR A 73 9.89 24.50 -2.15
CA TYR A 73 9.53 25.23 -3.35
C TYR A 73 8.98 26.63 -3.05
N ALA A 74 8.21 26.79 -1.98
CA ALA A 74 7.73 28.11 -1.57
C ALA A 74 8.89 29.08 -1.29
N ARG A 75 9.96 28.63 -0.64
CA ARG A 75 11.15 29.46 -0.38
C ARG A 75 11.89 29.82 -1.66
N VAL A 76 12.06 28.87 -2.58
CA VAL A 76 12.69 29.13 -3.88
C VAL A 76 11.89 30.17 -4.67
N LEU A 77 10.57 29.98 -4.75
CA LEU A 77 9.70 30.89 -5.49
C LEU A 77 9.69 32.29 -4.88
N GLU A 78 9.83 32.41 -3.55
CA GLU A 78 9.93 33.71 -2.90
C GLU A 78 11.28 34.39 -3.18
N ALA A 79 12.39 33.65 -3.17
CA ALA A 79 13.68 34.20 -3.56
C ALA A 79 13.66 34.74 -4.99
N LEU A 80 13.09 33.99 -5.94
CA LEU A 80 13.00 34.38 -7.35
C LEU A 80 12.12 35.61 -7.61
N LYS A 81 11.20 35.97 -6.71
CA LYS A 81 10.40 37.21 -6.84
C LYS A 81 11.16 38.46 -6.40
N ASN A 82 12.18 38.28 -5.57
CA ASN A 82 12.91 39.35 -4.93
C ASN A 82 14.24 39.68 -5.64
N ASP A 83 14.53 38.99 -6.76
CA ASP A 83 15.62 39.24 -7.72
C ASP A 83 15.09 40.00 -8.96
#